data_AF-A0A925YJE5-F1
#
_entry.id   AF-A0A925YJE5-F1
#
_cell.length_a   1.000
_cell.length_b   1.000
_cell.length_c   1.000
_cell.angle_alpha   90.00
_cell.angle_beta   90.00
_cell.angle_gamma   90.00
#
_symmetry.space_group_name_H-M   'P 1'
#
loop_
_entity.id
_entity.type
_entity.pdbx_description
1 polymer ?
#
loop_
_entity_poly.entity_id
_entity_poly.type
_entity_poly.pdbx_seq_one_letter_code
_entity_poly.pdbx_strand_id
1 'polypeptide(L)'
;MEISADEMETCLRVLQRVADSRGSIRRSDHFNALIAKVYRQSKKFDLRAERQRQWTEDRAAQAETAMVRIQRDALSAGALALPPVPAPPRILNRAETCYICKEDYSEVHFFYHLLCPKCAEINFTMRHLSADLRGRTALITGGRVKIGYQAVLRLLRDGAKVILTTRFPNAAARRFFAESDSGVWRDRLQVYGLDLRNLPSVEQFVQHLLHTEPAIDIVIHNAAQTIARPPGFYTELLAGEEPGTLGIEASRLVAQNAPVTTAADSISLLPAMASPAIDVLPANKWEDNEERADSRTTNSWLLRLDEVSAPEMLEVQLVNSVAPFLLNSRLKPLLMRSPFARRFIVNVSAMEGQFSRH
;
A
#
# COMPACT_ATOMS: atom_id res chain seq x y z
N MET A 1 37.35 -21.36 20.48
CA MET A 1 38.21 -22.33 21.18
C MET A 1 37.53 -23.67 20.99
N GLU A 2 38.04 -24.47 20.05
CA GLU A 2 37.50 -25.80 19.79
C GLU A 2 38.08 -26.76 20.85
N ILE A 3 37.20 -27.48 21.54
CA ILE A 3 37.59 -28.53 22.48
C ILE A 3 37.91 -29.77 21.63
N SER A 4 39.07 -30.39 21.82
CA SER A 4 39.41 -31.61 21.07
C SER A 4 38.50 -32.78 21.46
N ALA A 5 38.36 -33.76 20.57
CA ALA A 5 37.56 -34.96 20.83
C ALA A 5 38.04 -35.71 22.09
N ASP A 6 39.36 -35.81 22.27
CA ASP A 6 40.00 -36.51 23.40
C ASP A 6 39.75 -35.82 24.75
N GLU A 7 39.73 -34.48 24.76
CA GLU A 7 39.41 -33.68 25.94
C GLU A 7 37.92 -33.85 26.33
N MET A 8 37.03 -33.90 25.34
CA MET A 8 35.60 -34.13 25.56
C MET A 8 35.33 -35.54 26.10
N GLU A 9 35.95 -36.57 25.53
CA GLU A 9 35.82 -37.95 26.00
C GLU A 9 36.34 -38.11 27.44
N THR A 10 37.48 -37.47 27.75
CA THR A 10 38.02 -37.43 29.11
C THR A 10 37.05 -36.75 30.08
N CYS A 11 36.45 -35.62 29.70
CA CYS A 11 35.46 -34.92 30.50
C CYS A 11 34.23 -35.80 30.80
N LEU A 12 33.66 -36.43 29.76
CA LEU A 12 32.49 -37.32 29.90
C LEU A 12 32.79 -38.51 30.82
N ARG A 13 33.96 -39.14 30.68
CA ARG A 13 34.40 -40.24 31.55
C ARG A 13 34.48 -39.82 33.02
N VAL A 14 34.99 -38.61 33.30
CA VAL A 14 35.06 -38.07 34.66
C VAL A 14 33.65 -37.77 35.20
N LEU A 15 32.78 -37.15 34.42
CA LEU A 15 31.40 -36.88 34.82
C LEU A 15 30.61 -38.15 35.10
N GLN A 16 30.79 -39.21 34.30
CA GLN A 16 30.15 -40.51 34.50
C GLN A 16 30.59 -41.15 35.82
N ARG A 17 31.92 -41.18 36.09
CA ARG A 17 32.44 -41.66 37.38
C ARG A 17 31.88 -40.88 38.57
N VAL A 18 31.69 -39.55 38.41
CA VAL A 18 31.09 -38.70 39.44
C VAL A 18 29.61 -39.00 39.66
N ALA A 19 28.86 -39.35 38.60
CA ALA A 19 27.46 -39.72 38.67
C ALA A 19 27.25 -41.09 39.37
N ASP A 20 28.11 -42.07 39.06
CA ASP A 20 28.01 -43.44 39.60
C ASP A 20 28.47 -43.53 41.07
N SER A 21 29.32 -42.59 41.50
CA SER A 21 29.80 -42.49 42.89
C SER A 21 28.74 -41.84 43.78
N ARG A 22 27.88 -42.65 44.42
CA ARG A 22 26.86 -42.21 45.39
C ARG A 22 27.46 -41.69 46.72
N GLY A 23 28.19 -40.57 46.67
CA GLY A 23 28.54 -39.75 47.85
C GLY A 23 30.02 -39.58 48.19
N SER A 24 30.96 -40.24 47.50
CA SER A 24 32.39 -40.21 47.89
C SER A 24 33.22 -39.05 47.32
N ILE A 25 32.66 -38.20 46.45
CA ILE A 25 33.40 -37.11 45.81
C ILE A 25 33.03 -35.78 46.47
N ARG A 26 34.04 -35.05 46.97
CA ARG A 26 33.90 -33.72 47.59
C ARG A 26 33.49 -32.71 46.50
N ARG A 27 32.18 -32.56 46.27
CA ARG A 27 31.63 -31.61 45.29
C ARG A 27 31.87 -30.20 45.81
N SER A 28 32.55 -29.37 45.00
CA SER A 28 32.66 -27.94 45.28
C SER A 28 31.42 -27.22 44.75
N ASP A 29 31.03 -26.10 45.38
CA ASP A 29 29.96 -25.24 44.87
C ASP A 29 30.24 -24.77 43.43
N HIS A 30 31.53 -24.59 43.10
CA HIS A 30 31.99 -24.25 41.77
C HIS A 30 31.66 -25.34 40.72
N PHE A 31 31.86 -26.62 41.06
CA PHE A 31 31.54 -27.75 40.17
C PHE A 31 30.04 -27.79 39.86
N ASN A 32 29.18 -27.70 40.88
CA ASN A 32 27.74 -27.67 40.69
C ASN A 32 27.28 -26.46 39.86
N ALA A 33 27.88 -25.29 40.09
CA ALA A 33 27.58 -24.07 39.34
C ALA A 33 27.96 -24.19 37.86
N LEU A 34 29.10 -24.82 37.53
CA LEU A 34 29.53 -25.05 36.15
C LEU A 34 28.61 -26.02 35.41
N ILE A 35 28.25 -27.16 36.01
CA ILE A 35 27.29 -28.10 35.41
C ILE A 35 25.94 -27.41 35.15
N ALA A 36 25.43 -26.66 36.14
CA ALA A 36 24.19 -25.89 35.99
C ALA A 36 24.31 -24.80 34.92
N LYS A 37 25.48 -24.18 34.74
CA LYS A 37 25.73 -23.18 33.69
C LYS A 37 25.75 -23.83 32.30
N VAL A 38 26.46 -24.93 32.12
CA VAL A 38 26.54 -25.68 30.85
C VAL A 38 25.15 -26.16 30.45
N TYR A 39 24.41 -26.79 31.38
CA TYR A 39 23.04 -27.24 31.14
C TYR A 39 22.11 -26.08 30.76
N ARG A 40 22.12 -24.96 31.51
CA ARG A 40 21.31 -23.77 31.18
C ARG A 40 21.67 -23.17 29.82
N GLN A 41 22.96 -23.15 29.46
CA GLN A 41 23.42 -22.63 28.17
C GLN A 41 22.99 -23.53 27.01
N SER A 42 23.14 -24.84 27.14
CA SER A 42 22.65 -25.81 26.14
C SER A 42 21.14 -25.70 25.96
N LYS A 43 20.37 -25.74 27.06
CA LYS A 43 18.91 -25.58 27.00
C LYS A 43 18.50 -24.25 26.36
N LYS A 44 19.23 -23.16 26.64
CA LYS A 44 18.98 -21.84 26.01
C LYS A 44 19.29 -21.86 24.51
N PHE A 45 20.32 -22.59 24.08
CA PHE A 45 20.67 -22.78 22.68
C PHE A 45 19.60 -23.59 21.96
N ASP A 46 19.17 -24.72 22.52
CA ASP A 46 18.12 -25.58 21.95
C ASP A 46 16.80 -24.83 21.82
N LEU A 47 16.40 -24.08 22.85
CA LEU A 47 15.23 -23.19 22.80
C LEU A 47 15.37 -22.06 21.78
N ARG A 48 16.59 -21.61 21.44
CA ARG A 48 16.78 -20.61 20.37
C ARG A 48 16.70 -21.26 19.00
N ALA A 49 17.31 -22.42 18.82
CA ALA A 49 17.25 -23.19 17.57
C ALA A 49 15.81 -23.59 17.22
N GLU A 50 15.07 -24.12 18.20
CA GLU A 50 13.64 -24.42 18.08
C GLU A 50 12.84 -23.19 17.68
N ARG A 51 13.05 -22.07 18.39
CA ARG A 51 12.34 -20.82 18.09
C ARG A 51 12.65 -20.27 16.70
N GLN A 52 13.88 -20.44 16.21
CA GLN A 52 14.29 -20.05 14.88
C GLN A 52 13.66 -20.96 13.82
N ARG A 53 13.59 -22.27 14.08
CA ARG A 53 12.92 -23.23 13.19
C ARG A 53 11.44 -22.89 13.04
N GLN A 54 10.71 -22.73 14.14
CA GLN A 54 9.31 -22.34 14.15
C GLN A 54 9.06 -21.04 13.38
N TRP A 55 9.88 -20.01 13.62
CA TRP A 55 9.77 -18.73 12.91
C TRP A 55 10.00 -18.87 11.40
N THR A 56 10.91 -19.77 11.00
CA THR A 56 11.23 -20.02 9.59
C THR A 56 10.07 -20.77 8.90
N GLU A 57 9.50 -21.76 9.57
CA GLU A 57 8.29 -22.48 9.13
C GLU A 57 7.09 -21.54 9.01
N ASP A 58 6.84 -20.69 10.02
CA ASP A 58 5.74 -19.72 10.03
C ASP A 58 5.88 -18.70 8.90
N ARG A 59 7.09 -18.16 8.67
CA ARG A 59 7.35 -17.26 7.55
C ARG A 59 7.17 -17.94 6.20
N ALA A 60 7.57 -19.20 6.06
CA ALA A 60 7.34 -19.96 4.83
C ALA A 60 5.83 -20.15 4.57
N ALA A 61 5.06 -20.51 5.61
CA ALA A 61 3.61 -20.67 5.52
C ALA A 61 2.89 -19.37 5.10
N GLN A 62 3.31 -18.23 5.66
CA GLN A 62 2.79 -16.90 5.29
C GLN A 62 3.20 -16.47 3.88
N ALA A 63 4.45 -16.74 3.48
CA ALA A 63 5.00 -16.33 2.18
C ALA A 63 4.29 -16.95 0.98
N GLU A 64 3.66 -18.11 1.21
CA GLU A 64 2.89 -18.83 0.22
C GLU A 64 1.44 -18.31 0.08
N THR A 65 0.96 -17.45 0.98
CA THR A 65 -0.38 -16.85 0.84
C THR A 65 -0.47 -15.99 -0.41
N ALA A 66 -1.67 -15.92 -1.00
CA ALA A 66 -1.88 -15.22 -2.27
C ALA A 66 -1.46 -13.74 -2.19
N MET A 67 -1.73 -13.05 -1.09
CA MET A 67 -1.34 -11.64 -0.93
C MET A 67 0.18 -11.42 -0.96
N VAL A 68 0.97 -12.29 -0.30
CA VAL A 68 2.45 -12.15 -0.35
C VAL A 68 2.96 -12.39 -1.76
N ARG A 69 2.40 -13.39 -2.45
CA ARG A 69 2.77 -13.67 -3.85
C ARG A 69 2.43 -12.50 -4.78
N ILE A 70 1.24 -11.91 -4.63
CA ILE A 70 0.83 -10.68 -5.36
C ILE A 70 1.86 -9.58 -5.17
N GLN A 71 2.22 -9.29 -3.92
CA GLN A 71 3.14 -8.21 -3.57
C GLN A 71 4.56 -8.48 -4.07
N ARG A 72 5.02 -9.74 -4.00
CA ARG A 72 6.36 -10.15 -4.45
C ARG A 72 6.50 -10.07 -5.97
N ASP A 73 5.48 -10.53 -6.70
CA ASP A 73 5.56 -10.72 -8.14
C ASP A 73 5.08 -9.47 -8.91
N ALA A 74 4.70 -8.38 -8.22
CA ALA A 74 4.22 -7.10 -8.77
C ALA A 74 3.13 -7.25 -9.85
N LEU A 75 2.32 -8.30 -9.74
CA LEU A 75 1.24 -8.60 -10.68
C LEU A 75 0.12 -7.58 -10.52
N SER A 76 -0.43 -7.08 -11.62
CA SER A 76 -1.61 -6.21 -11.56
C SER A 76 -2.73 -6.98 -10.86
N ALA A 77 -3.42 -6.34 -9.90
CA ALA A 77 -4.41 -7.05 -9.09
C ALA A 77 -5.63 -7.56 -9.90
N GLY A 78 -5.75 -7.17 -11.18
CA GLY A 78 -6.71 -7.69 -12.15
C GLY A 78 -6.24 -8.94 -12.91
N ALA A 79 -4.94 -9.26 -12.92
CA ALA A 79 -4.37 -10.36 -13.70
C ALA A 79 -4.26 -11.69 -12.96
N LEU A 80 -4.68 -11.77 -11.70
CA LEU A 80 -4.63 -13.03 -10.95
C LEU A 80 -5.98 -13.71 -10.96
N ALA A 81 -6.10 -14.69 -11.86
CA ALA A 81 -6.89 -15.87 -11.58
C ALA A 81 -6.52 -16.33 -10.16
N LEU A 82 -7.47 -16.21 -9.23
CA LEU A 82 -7.31 -16.72 -7.86
C LEU A 82 -6.84 -18.17 -7.96
N PRO A 83 -5.89 -18.62 -7.12
CA PRO A 83 -5.49 -20.02 -7.13
C PRO A 83 -6.76 -20.89 -7.02
N PRO A 84 -6.96 -21.87 -7.93
CA PRO A 84 -8.27 -22.49 -8.15
C PRO A 84 -8.75 -23.43 -7.04
N VAL A 85 -8.10 -23.48 -5.87
CA VAL A 85 -8.48 -24.39 -4.78
C VAL A 85 -8.09 -23.76 -3.43
N PRO A 86 -8.96 -23.76 -2.41
CA PRO A 86 -8.52 -23.45 -1.05
C PRO A 86 -7.51 -24.52 -0.60
N ALA A 87 -6.25 -24.11 -0.43
CA ALA A 87 -5.28 -24.94 0.29
C ALA A 87 -5.80 -25.18 1.72
N PRO A 88 -5.52 -26.35 2.34
CA PRO A 88 -5.88 -26.57 3.73
C PRO A 88 -5.35 -25.44 4.62
N PRO A 89 -6.13 -25.02 5.64
CA PRO A 89 -5.73 -23.93 6.52
C PRO A 89 -4.41 -24.27 7.20
N ARG A 90 -3.46 -23.33 7.15
CA ARG A 90 -2.12 -23.52 7.73
C ARG A 90 -2.14 -23.02 9.16
N ILE A 91 -1.52 -23.77 10.05
CA ILE A 91 -1.43 -23.41 11.46
C ILE A 91 0.00 -22.96 11.75
N LEU A 92 0.15 -21.75 12.26
CA LEU A 92 1.42 -21.21 12.72
C LEU A 92 1.82 -21.85 14.04
N ASN A 93 3.12 -22.05 14.23
CA ASN A 93 3.72 -22.46 15.49
C ASN A 93 3.50 -21.41 16.58
N ARG A 94 3.41 -20.13 16.20
CA ARG A 94 3.07 -19.03 17.11
C ARG A 94 1.86 -18.25 16.64
N ALA A 95 1.03 -17.85 17.60
CA ALA A 95 -0.05 -16.93 17.31
C ALA A 95 0.51 -15.57 16.87
N GLU A 96 -0.14 -15.00 15.86
CA GLU A 96 0.09 -13.65 15.35
C GLU A 96 -1.10 -12.76 15.71
N THR A 97 -0.87 -11.45 15.76
CA THR A 97 -1.93 -10.50 16.09
C THR A 97 -2.62 -10.01 14.81
N CYS A 98 -3.95 -10.14 14.73
CA CYS A 98 -4.70 -9.69 13.57
C CYS A 98 -4.56 -8.18 13.34
N TYR A 99 -4.27 -7.75 12.10
CA TYR A 99 -4.14 -6.34 11.76
C TYR A 99 -5.42 -5.52 12.04
N ILE A 100 -6.61 -6.12 11.90
CA ILE A 100 -7.91 -5.43 12.05
C ILE A 100 -8.41 -5.48 13.50
N CYS A 101 -8.74 -6.66 14.03
CA CYS A 101 -9.38 -6.79 15.35
C CYS A 101 -8.39 -6.85 16.52
N LYS A 102 -7.09 -7.03 16.24
CA LYS A 102 -6.03 -7.22 17.24
C LYS A 102 -6.16 -8.50 18.10
N GLU A 103 -7.04 -9.42 17.74
CA GLU A 103 -7.09 -10.75 18.35
C GLU A 103 -5.95 -11.63 17.83
N ASP A 104 -5.45 -12.51 18.69
CA ASP A 104 -4.43 -13.49 18.34
C ASP A 104 -5.02 -14.65 17.52
N TYR A 105 -4.28 -15.10 16.52
CA TYR A 105 -4.68 -16.21 15.65
C TYR A 105 -3.46 -17.01 15.21
N SER A 106 -3.65 -18.33 15.05
CA SER A 106 -2.63 -19.22 14.48
C SER A 106 -3.04 -19.79 13.14
N GLU A 107 -4.34 -19.78 12.82
CA GLU A 107 -4.84 -20.28 11.54
C GLU A 107 -4.75 -19.21 10.45
N VAL A 108 -3.96 -19.48 9.41
CA VAL A 108 -3.70 -18.55 8.31
C VAL A 108 -4.68 -18.79 7.17
N HIS A 109 -5.40 -17.73 6.82
CA HIS A 109 -6.25 -17.72 5.63
C HIS A 109 -5.40 -17.80 4.35
N PHE A 110 -5.84 -18.61 3.37
CA PHE A 110 -5.09 -18.85 2.12
C PHE A 110 -4.70 -17.56 1.37
N PHE A 111 -5.51 -16.50 1.50
CA PHE A 111 -5.27 -15.22 0.84
C PHE A 111 -4.56 -14.18 1.73
N TYR A 112 -4.89 -14.09 3.02
CA TYR A 112 -4.50 -12.98 3.90
C TYR A 112 -3.70 -13.50 5.10
N HIS A 113 -2.39 -13.24 5.11
CA HIS A 113 -1.47 -13.66 6.17
C HIS A 113 -1.37 -12.71 7.37
N LEU A 114 -2.03 -11.55 7.33
CA LEU A 114 -2.04 -10.55 8.41
C LEU A 114 -3.39 -10.46 9.13
N LEU A 115 -4.35 -11.31 8.78
CA LEU A 115 -5.72 -11.27 9.26
C LEU A 115 -6.10 -12.61 9.88
N CYS A 116 -6.78 -12.59 11.04
CA CYS A 116 -7.42 -13.79 11.56
C CYS A 116 -8.48 -14.31 10.58
N PRO A 117 -8.86 -15.60 10.65
CA PRO A 117 -9.80 -16.21 9.70
C PRO A 117 -11.10 -15.42 9.51
N LYS A 118 -11.70 -14.94 10.61
CA LYS A 118 -12.93 -14.13 10.57
C LYS A 118 -12.76 -12.82 9.79
N CYS A 119 -11.71 -12.05 10.09
CA CYS A 119 -11.44 -10.80 9.39
C CYS A 119 -11.03 -11.05 7.94
N ALA A 120 -10.27 -12.11 7.67
CA ALA A 120 -9.84 -12.49 6.34
C ALA A 120 -11.04 -12.86 5.45
N GLU A 121 -11.98 -13.66 5.94
CA GLU A 121 -13.17 -14.09 5.21
C GLU A 121 -14.05 -12.89 4.82
N ILE A 122 -14.27 -11.96 5.74
CA ILE A 122 -15.02 -10.73 5.46
C ILE A 122 -14.33 -9.94 4.34
N ASN A 123 -13.02 -9.70 4.44
CA ASN A 123 -12.30 -8.93 3.42
C ASN A 123 -12.24 -9.66 2.07
N PHE A 124 -12.11 -10.98 2.09
CA PHE A 124 -12.10 -11.80 0.90
C PHE A 124 -13.47 -11.77 0.20
N THR A 125 -14.56 -11.89 0.96
CA THR A 125 -15.93 -11.73 0.44
C THR A 125 -16.13 -10.33 -0.15
N MET A 126 -15.76 -9.28 0.58
CA MET A 126 -15.89 -7.89 0.13
C MET A 126 -15.13 -7.61 -1.17
N ARG A 127 -13.99 -8.28 -1.38
CA ARG A 127 -13.22 -8.19 -2.63
C ARG A 127 -14.05 -8.57 -3.86
N HIS A 128 -15.04 -9.45 -3.72
CA HIS A 128 -15.87 -9.98 -4.82
C HIS A 128 -17.24 -9.29 -4.95
N LEU A 129 -17.62 -8.39 -4.04
CA LEU A 129 -18.92 -7.71 -4.07
C LEU A 129 -19.06 -6.69 -5.21
N SER A 130 -19.88 -6.97 -6.21
CA SER A 130 -20.25 -5.99 -7.25
C SER A 130 -21.53 -5.22 -6.91
N ALA A 131 -21.68 -4.02 -7.45
CA ALA A 131 -22.94 -3.30 -7.49
C ALA A 131 -23.33 -2.96 -8.94
N ASP A 132 -24.62 -2.79 -9.23
CA ASP A 132 -25.04 -2.21 -10.51
C ASP A 132 -24.96 -0.67 -10.43
N LEU A 133 -24.01 -0.10 -11.15
CA LEU A 133 -23.80 1.34 -11.26
C LEU A 133 -24.08 1.87 -12.68
N ARG A 134 -24.77 1.10 -13.52
CA ARG A 134 -25.16 1.56 -14.86
C ARG A 134 -25.95 2.86 -14.80
N GLY A 135 -25.60 3.79 -15.70
CA GLY A 135 -26.20 5.11 -15.77
C GLY A 135 -25.72 6.11 -14.72
N ARG A 136 -24.84 5.70 -13.78
CA ARG A 136 -24.23 6.61 -12.81
C ARG A 136 -22.92 7.20 -13.31
N THR A 137 -22.64 8.43 -12.92
CA THR A 137 -21.36 9.12 -13.11
C THR A 137 -20.60 9.23 -11.78
N ALA A 138 -19.38 8.71 -11.74
CA ALA A 138 -18.50 8.76 -10.59
C ALA A 138 -17.26 9.62 -10.89
N LEU A 139 -16.98 10.61 -10.03
CA LEU A 139 -15.73 11.36 -10.00
C LEU A 139 -14.79 10.73 -8.96
N ILE A 140 -13.56 10.42 -9.34
CA ILE A 140 -12.53 9.94 -8.42
C ILE A 140 -11.21 10.68 -8.61
N THR A 141 -10.66 11.19 -7.50
CA THR A 141 -9.35 11.84 -7.48
C THR A 141 -8.22 10.84 -7.23
N GLY A 142 -7.08 11.02 -7.91
CA GLY A 142 -5.90 10.18 -7.71
C GLY A 142 -6.07 8.75 -8.21
N GLY A 143 -6.76 8.56 -9.34
CA GLY A 143 -7.15 7.23 -9.82
C GLY A 143 -6.07 6.42 -10.55
N ARG A 144 -4.87 6.96 -10.75
CA ARG A 144 -3.85 6.33 -11.62
C ARG A 144 -3.26 5.04 -11.05
N VAL A 145 -2.97 5.01 -9.76
CA VAL A 145 -2.23 3.91 -9.10
C VAL A 145 -2.92 3.45 -7.81
N LYS A 146 -2.44 2.32 -7.26
CA LYS A 146 -2.83 1.79 -5.94
C LYS A 146 -4.35 1.68 -5.75
N ILE A 147 -4.87 2.19 -4.63
CA ILE A 147 -6.29 2.10 -4.25
C ILE A 147 -7.18 2.79 -5.29
N GLY A 148 -6.78 3.97 -5.76
CA GLY A 148 -7.52 4.72 -6.77
C GLY A 148 -7.69 3.93 -8.07
N TYR A 149 -6.61 3.28 -8.53
CA TYR A 149 -6.65 2.43 -9.72
C TYR A 149 -7.67 1.29 -9.61
N GLN A 150 -7.63 0.56 -8.49
CA GLN A 150 -8.55 -0.55 -8.25
C GLN A 150 -10.00 -0.08 -8.07
N ALA A 151 -10.21 1.09 -7.44
CA ALA A 151 -11.53 1.69 -7.30
C ALA A 151 -12.13 2.08 -8.66
N VAL A 152 -11.34 2.67 -9.55
CA VAL A 152 -11.75 3.02 -10.92
C VAL A 152 -12.16 1.78 -11.70
N LEU A 153 -11.32 0.73 -11.68
CA LEU A 153 -11.66 -0.55 -12.32
C LEU A 153 -12.96 -1.14 -11.79
N ARG A 154 -13.19 -1.09 -10.47
CA ARG A 154 -14.43 -1.59 -9.87
C ARG A 154 -15.64 -0.79 -10.34
N LEU A 155 -15.58 0.54 -10.31
CA LEU A 155 -16.66 1.41 -10.79
C LEU A 155 -16.98 1.16 -12.28
N LEU A 156 -15.94 1.01 -13.11
CA LEU A 156 -16.09 0.74 -14.54
C LEU A 156 -16.70 -0.64 -14.80
N ARG A 157 -16.21 -1.68 -14.11
CA ARG A 157 -16.74 -3.06 -14.23
C ARG A 157 -18.17 -3.18 -13.70
N ASP A 158 -18.54 -2.35 -12.72
CA ASP A 158 -19.90 -2.23 -12.18
C ASP A 158 -20.83 -1.36 -13.07
N GLY A 159 -20.33 -0.75 -14.14
CA GLY A 159 -21.14 -0.10 -15.18
C GLY A 159 -21.21 1.44 -15.12
N ALA A 160 -20.49 2.10 -14.20
CA ALA A 160 -20.50 3.56 -14.09
C ALA A 160 -19.74 4.25 -15.23
N LYS A 161 -20.13 5.47 -15.60
CA LYS A 161 -19.23 6.45 -16.22
C LYS A 161 -18.25 6.93 -15.15
N VAL A 162 -16.96 6.94 -15.44
CA VAL A 162 -15.91 7.35 -14.49
C VAL A 162 -15.13 8.53 -15.03
N ILE A 163 -15.11 9.60 -14.24
CA ILE A 163 -14.25 10.77 -14.41
C ILE A 163 -13.09 10.59 -13.43
N LEU A 164 -11.91 10.33 -13.97
CA LEU A 164 -10.67 10.12 -13.21
C LEU A 164 -9.82 11.37 -13.25
N THR A 165 -9.30 11.79 -12.09
CA THR A 165 -8.27 12.84 -12.06
C THR A 165 -6.92 12.31 -11.59
N THR A 166 -5.84 12.86 -12.15
CA THR A 166 -4.45 12.50 -11.85
C THR A 166 -3.51 13.61 -12.31
N ARG A 167 -2.33 13.73 -11.69
CA ARG A 167 -1.26 14.63 -12.18
C ARG A 167 -0.56 14.13 -13.45
N PHE A 168 -0.79 12.86 -13.80
CA PHE A 168 -0.14 12.13 -14.89
C PHE A 168 -1.20 11.45 -15.77
N PRO A 169 -1.94 12.21 -16.59
CA PRO A 169 -3.04 11.69 -17.40
C PRO A 169 -2.61 10.68 -18.46
N ASN A 170 -1.47 10.86 -19.13
CA ASN A 170 -1.01 9.94 -20.16
C ASN A 170 -0.59 8.59 -19.56
N ALA A 171 0.10 8.61 -18.42
CA ALA A 171 0.43 7.39 -17.69
C ALA A 171 -0.84 6.62 -17.29
N ALA A 172 -1.86 7.30 -16.76
CA ALA A 172 -3.13 6.68 -16.42
C ALA A 172 -3.83 6.09 -17.65
N ALA A 173 -3.95 6.86 -18.73
CA ALA A 173 -4.58 6.40 -19.96
C ALA A 173 -3.88 5.17 -20.54
N ARG A 174 -2.53 5.16 -20.58
CA ARG A 174 -1.74 4.00 -21.01
C ARG A 174 -2.06 2.77 -20.18
N ARG A 175 -2.11 2.92 -18.86
CA ARG A 175 -2.38 1.84 -17.91
C ARG A 175 -3.78 1.25 -18.07
N PHE A 176 -4.81 2.10 -18.06
CA PHE A 176 -6.20 1.64 -18.22
C PHE A 176 -6.45 1.04 -19.62
N PHE A 177 -5.85 1.61 -20.66
CA PHE A 177 -5.98 1.04 -22.00
C PHE A 177 -5.39 -0.37 -22.11
N ALA A 178 -4.31 -0.65 -21.36
CA ALA A 178 -3.64 -1.95 -21.34
C ALA A 178 -4.38 -3.05 -20.56
N GLU A 179 -5.43 -2.73 -19.79
CA GLU A 179 -6.24 -3.75 -19.11
C GLU A 179 -6.96 -4.64 -20.14
N SER A 180 -6.96 -5.94 -19.87
CA SER A 180 -7.47 -6.95 -20.83
C SER A 180 -8.95 -6.76 -21.21
N ASP A 181 -9.74 -6.19 -20.31
CA ASP A 181 -11.17 -5.93 -20.49
C ASP A 181 -11.47 -4.47 -20.83
N SER A 182 -10.46 -3.65 -21.14
CA SER A 182 -10.63 -2.22 -21.43
C SER A 182 -11.62 -1.96 -22.56
N GLY A 183 -11.66 -2.83 -23.58
CA GLY A 183 -12.63 -2.75 -24.68
C GLY A 183 -14.11 -2.76 -24.25
N VAL A 184 -14.43 -3.22 -23.03
CA VAL A 184 -15.80 -3.30 -22.51
C VAL A 184 -16.25 -1.97 -21.86
N TRP A 185 -15.31 -1.19 -21.34
CA TRP A 185 -15.65 -0.04 -20.48
C TRP A 185 -14.92 1.25 -20.80
N ARG A 186 -13.91 1.24 -21.69
CA ARG A 186 -13.06 2.41 -21.99
C ARG A 186 -13.85 3.64 -22.46
N ASP A 187 -14.95 3.46 -23.17
CA ASP A 187 -15.81 4.55 -23.65
C ASP A 187 -16.54 5.27 -22.51
N ARG A 188 -16.55 4.67 -21.31
CA ARG A 188 -17.11 5.24 -20.07
C ARG A 188 -16.04 5.86 -19.18
N LEU A 189 -14.75 5.79 -19.53
CA LEU A 189 -13.65 6.37 -18.77
C LEU A 189 -13.18 7.68 -19.42
N GLN A 190 -13.10 8.74 -18.62
CA GLN A 190 -12.45 9.98 -19.03
C GLN A 190 -11.41 10.40 -17.99
N VAL A 191 -10.18 10.64 -18.46
CA VAL A 191 -9.01 10.98 -17.66
C VAL A 191 -8.73 12.47 -17.78
N TYR A 192 -8.64 13.14 -16.64
CA TYR A 192 -8.33 14.56 -16.53
C TYR A 192 -6.99 14.75 -15.82
N GLY A 193 -6.12 15.54 -16.44
CA GLY A 193 -4.93 16.05 -15.78
C GLY A 193 -5.34 17.11 -14.76
N LEU A 194 -5.14 16.84 -13.47
CA LEU A 194 -5.41 17.79 -12.41
C LEU A 194 -4.41 17.64 -11.27
N ASP A 195 -3.68 18.72 -10.99
CA ASP A 195 -2.90 18.87 -9.77
C ASP A 195 -3.69 19.62 -8.70
N LEU A 196 -4.03 18.93 -7.60
CA LEU A 196 -4.81 19.49 -6.51
C LEU A 196 -4.07 20.57 -5.70
N ARG A 197 -2.76 20.75 -5.93
CA ARG A 197 -1.99 21.88 -5.40
C ARG A 197 -2.31 23.18 -6.12
N ASN A 198 -2.80 23.12 -7.37
CA ASN A 198 -3.18 24.27 -8.18
C ASN A 198 -4.67 24.58 -8.02
N LEU A 199 -5.03 25.36 -6.99
CA LEU A 199 -6.43 25.70 -6.70
C LEU A 199 -7.16 26.41 -7.87
N PRO A 200 -6.54 27.35 -8.61
CA PRO A 200 -7.14 27.89 -9.83
C PRO A 200 -7.57 26.81 -10.82
N SER A 201 -6.74 25.79 -11.03
CA SER A 201 -7.07 24.68 -11.94
C SER A 201 -8.14 23.76 -11.39
N VAL A 202 -8.21 23.57 -10.06
CA VAL A 202 -9.34 22.88 -9.42
C VAL A 202 -10.65 23.63 -9.68
N GLU A 203 -10.68 24.95 -9.53
CA GLU A 203 -11.87 25.77 -9.83
C GLU A 203 -12.22 25.73 -11.33
N GLN A 204 -11.23 25.80 -12.23
CA GLN A 204 -11.48 25.67 -13.68
C GLN A 204 -12.03 24.30 -14.05
N PHE A 205 -11.50 23.22 -13.47
CA PHE A 205 -12.00 21.86 -13.65
C PHE A 205 -13.44 21.73 -13.16
N VAL A 206 -13.75 22.27 -11.99
CA VAL A 206 -15.11 22.35 -11.46
C VAL A 206 -16.04 23.06 -12.43
N GLN A 207 -15.65 24.23 -12.95
CA GLN A 207 -16.44 24.96 -13.93
C GLN A 207 -16.66 24.11 -15.17
N HIS A 208 -15.61 23.49 -15.71
CA HIS A 208 -15.74 22.58 -16.85
C HIS A 208 -16.82 21.50 -16.60
N LEU A 209 -16.75 20.78 -15.48
CA LEU A 209 -17.73 19.75 -15.14
C LEU A 209 -19.15 20.30 -14.99
N LEU A 210 -19.32 21.51 -14.43
CA LEU A 210 -20.64 22.15 -14.29
C LEU A 210 -21.32 22.42 -15.65
N HIS A 211 -20.51 22.65 -16.69
CA HIS A 211 -20.97 22.90 -18.06
C HIS A 211 -21.12 21.63 -18.88
N THR A 212 -20.28 20.60 -18.67
CA THR A 212 -20.23 19.41 -19.53
C THR A 212 -21.00 18.22 -18.97
N GLU A 213 -21.13 18.11 -17.65
CA GLU A 213 -21.77 16.97 -17.00
C GLU A 213 -23.22 17.29 -16.60
N PRO A 214 -24.19 16.42 -16.93
CA PRO A 214 -25.58 16.62 -16.51
C PRO A 214 -25.73 16.47 -14.99
N ALA A 215 -25.01 15.51 -14.39
CA ALA A 215 -25.01 15.22 -12.96
C ALA A 215 -23.76 14.40 -12.57
N ILE A 216 -23.47 14.37 -11.27
CA ILE A 216 -22.49 13.46 -10.66
C ILE A 216 -23.16 12.74 -9.50
N ASP A 217 -23.00 11.42 -9.42
CA ASP A 217 -23.71 10.58 -8.44
C ASP A 217 -22.81 10.14 -7.28
N ILE A 218 -21.52 10.02 -7.57
CA ILE A 218 -20.51 9.50 -6.65
C ILE A 218 -19.28 10.40 -6.77
N VAL A 219 -18.78 10.91 -5.63
CA VAL A 219 -17.50 11.61 -5.55
C VAL A 219 -16.61 10.83 -4.59
N ILE A 220 -15.43 10.44 -5.04
CA ILE A 220 -14.43 9.73 -4.25
C ILE A 220 -13.18 10.59 -4.14
N HIS A 221 -12.94 11.13 -2.95
CA HIS A 221 -11.70 11.82 -2.61
C HIS A 221 -10.68 10.79 -2.17
N ASN A 222 -9.90 10.29 -3.13
CA ASN A 222 -8.86 9.28 -2.90
C ASN A 222 -7.44 9.87 -3.03
N ALA A 223 -7.25 10.95 -3.80
CA ALA A 223 -5.95 11.61 -3.88
C ALA A 223 -5.49 12.02 -2.48
N ALA A 224 -4.26 11.63 -2.15
CA ALA A 224 -3.64 11.94 -0.88
C ALA A 224 -2.15 12.19 -1.07
N GLN A 225 -1.63 13.16 -0.32
CA GLN A 225 -0.23 13.45 -0.14
C GLN A 225 0.17 12.93 1.25
N THR A 226 1.02 11.91 1.29
CA THR A 226 1.54 11.30 2.54
C THR A 226 3.05 11.39 2.66
N ILE A 227 3.77 11.51 1.53
CA ILE A 227 5.22 11.66 1.49
C ILE A 227 5.59 12.70 0.45
N ALA A 228 6.28 13.77 0.88
CA ALA A 228 6.93 14.68 -0.04
C ALA A 228 8.03 13.93 -0.82
N ARG A 229 7.85 13.86 -2.13
CA ARG A 229 8.82 13.26 -3.06
C ARG A 229 9.62 14.38 -3.72
N PRO A 230 10.95 14.24 -3.86
CA PRO A 230 11.75 15.21 -4.58
C PRO A 230 11.35 15.26 -6.06
N PRO A 231 11.61 16.37 -6.77
CA PRO A 231 11.28 16.51 -8.18
C PRO A 231 11.81 15.36 -9.06
N GLY A 232 13.04 14.89 -8.82
CA GLY A 232 13.64 13.81 -9.61
C GLY A 232 12.92 12.47 -9.51
N PHE A 233 12.03 12.29 -8.52
CA PHE A 233 11.17 11.11 -8.42
C PHE A 233 10.19 10.98 -9.58
N TYR A 234 9.82 12.11 -10.20
CA TYR A 234 8.80 12.16 -11.24
C TYR A 234 9.38 12.31 -12.65
N THR A 235 10.71 12.35 -12.82
CA THR A 235 11.37 12.66 -14.10
C THR A 235 10.86 11.78 -15.25
N GLU A 236 10.84 10.46 -15.08
CA GLU A 236 10.37 9.54 -16.13
C GLU A 236 8.87 9.65 -16.38
N LEU A 237 8.08 9.88 -15.33
CA LEU A 237 6.64 10.08 -15.46
C LEU A 237 6.36 11.37 -16.25
N LEU A 238 7.04 12.46 -15.93
CA LEU A 238 6.93 13.74 -16.64
C LEU A 238 7.32 13.59 -18.10
N ALA A 239 8.43 12.89 -18.40
CA ALA A 239 8.81 12.60 -19.78
C ALA A 239 7.73 11.80 -20.54
N GLY A 240 6.99 10.94 -19.85
CA GLY A 240 5.86 10.19 -20.39
C GLY A 240 4.56 10.98 -20.53
N GLU A 241 4.50 12.23 -20.06
CA GLU A 241 3.38 13.16 -20.22
C GLU A 241 3.55 14.10 -21.43
N GLU A 242 4.73 14.10 -22.06
CA GLU A 242 4.99 14.91 -23.26
C GLU A 242 4.06 14.53 -24.42
N PRO A 243 3.66 15.49 -25.28
CA PRO A 243 2.82 15.23 -26.45
C PRO A 243 3.42 14.15 -27.36
N GLY A 244 2.57 13.24 -27.86
CA GLY A 244 2.97 12.19 -28.81
C GLY A 244 3.54 10.92 -28.18
N THR A 245 3.71 10.86 -26.85
CA THR A 245 4.17 9.65 -26.12
C THR A 245 3.08 8.60 -25.88
N LEU A 246 1.82 8.95 -26.18
CA LEU A 246 0.65 8.10 -25.98
C LEU A 246 0.06 7.72 -27.34
N GLY A 247 -0.24 6.43 -27.53
CA GLY A 247 -0.90 5.95 -28.74
C GLY A 247 -2.28 6.59 -28.94
N ILE A 248 -2.68 6.78 -30.20
CA ILE A 248 -3.89 7.54 -30.60
C ILE A 248 -5.15 7.01 -29.91
N GLU A 249 -5.31 5.69 -29.78
CA GLU A 249 -6.50 5.12 -29.15
C GLU A 249 -6.52 5.36 -27.63
N ALA A 250 -5.37 5.31 -26.96
CA ALA A 250 -5.27 5.59 -25.54
C ALA A 250 -5.43 7.10 -25.25
N SER A 251 -4.99 7.98 -26.16
CA SER A 251 -5.14 9.43 -25.98
C SER A 251 -6.59 9.91 -26.05
N ARG A 252 -7.52 9.10 -26.58
CA ARG A 252 -8.97 9.37 -26.49
C ARG A 252 -9.52 9.29 -25.07
N LEU A 253 -8.85 8.57 -24.17
CA LEU A 253 -9.23 8.54 -22.76
C LEU A 253 -8.91 9.87 -22.07
N VAL A 254 -7.92 10.63 -22.56
CA VAL A 254 -7.51 11.90 -21.97
C VAL A 254 -8.42 13.01 -22.50
N ALA A 255 -8.96 13.84 -21.60
CA ALA A 255 -9.81 14.95 -21.96
C ALA A 255 -9.03 16.03 -22.74
N GLN A 256 -9.43 16.29 -24.00
CA GLN A 256 -8.68 17.16 -24.92
C GLN A 256 -9.03 18.66 -24.82
N ASN A 257 -10.24 19.00 -24.36
CA ASN A 257 -10.75 20.38 -24.26
C ASN A 257 -11.07 20.75 -22.80
N ALA A 258 -10.31 20.21 -21.87
CA ALA A 258 -10.44 20.49 -20.45
C ALA A 258 -9.30 21.37 -19.97
N PRO A 259 -9.50 22.16 -18.90
CA PRO A 259 -8.39 22.71 -18.13
C PRO A 259 -7.53 21.54 -17.64
N VAL A 260 -6.32 21.43 -18.17
CA VAL A 260 -5.36 20.40 -17.78
C VAL A 260 -4.30 21.06 -16.92
N THR A 261 -4.07 20.50 -15.73
CA THR A 261 -2.80 20.69 -15.03
C THR A 261 -2.12 19.37 -14.82
N THR A 262 -0.89 19.30 -15.30
CA THR A 262 0.02 18.19 -15.05
C THR A 262 0.89 18.49 -13.84
N ALA A 263 1.63 17.48 -13.37
CA ALA A 263 2.67 17.69 -12.38
C ALA A 263 3.71 18.75 -12.83
N ALA A 264 4.01 18.86 -14.14
CA ALA A 264 4.98 19.80 -14.68
C ALA A 264 4.57 21.26 -14.41
N ASP A 265 3.29 21.56 -14.55
CA ASP A 265 2.74 22.92 -14.39
C ASP A 265 2.78 23.42 -12.94
N SER A 266 2.92 22.49 -11.98
CA SER A 266 2.82 22.78 -10.55
C SER A 266 4.16 22.81 -9.81
N ILE A 267 5.27 22.40 -10.45
CA ILE A 267 6.62 22.46 -9.87
C ILE A 267 7.01 23.90 -9.47
N SER A 268 6.38 24.90 -10.09
CA SER A 268 6.65 26.33 -9.89
C SER A 268 5.66 27.05 -8.95
N LEU A 269 4.74 26.36 -8.26
CA LEU A 269 3.71 27.05 -7.45
C LEU A 269 4.21 27.53 -6.07
N LEU A 270 5.31 26.98 -5.55
CA LEU A 270 5.97 27.44 -4.31
C LEU A 270 7.51 27.57 -4.46
N PRO A 271 8.04 28.35 -5.44
CA PRO A 271 9.47 28.41 -5.72
C PRO A 271 10.29 29.00 -4.56
N ALA A 272 9.68 29.94 -3.81
CA ALA A 272 10.33 30.66 -2.71
C ALA A 272 10.63 29.77 -1.49
N MET A 273 10.22 28.51 -1.50
CA MET A 273 10.34 27.60 -0.37
C MET A 273 10.90 26.23 -0.76
N ALA A 274 11.31 26.05 -2.02
CA ALA A 274 11.95 24.82 -2.46
C ALA A 274 13.25 24.61 -1.68
N SER A 275 13.27 23.61 -0.79
CA SER A 275 14.51 23.17 -0.17
C SER A 275 15.46 22.67 -1.25
N PRO A 276 16.78 22.92 -1.16
CA PRO A 276 17.77 22.28 -1.99
C PRO A 276 17.91 20.83 -1.53
N ALA A 277 16.86 20.03 -1.71
CA ALA A 277 16.92 18.61 -1.48
C ALA A 277 17.88 18.05 -2.52
N ILE A 278 18.94 17.37 -2.07
CA ILE A 278 19.77 16.53 -2.93
C ILE A 278 18.80 15.65 -3.71
N ASP A 279 18.87 15.74 -5.04
CA ASP A 279 18.05 14.95 -5.94
C ASP A 279 18.53 13.49 -5.88
N VAL A 280 18.17 12.81 -4.78
CA VAL A 280 18.47 11.40 -4.60
C VAL A 280 17.54 10.66 -5.55
N LEU A 281 18.11 10.26 -6.69
CA LEU A 281 17.41 9.46 -7.68
C LEU A 281 16.89 8.18 -7.00
N PRO A 282 15.60 7.86 -7.15
CA PRO A 282 15.02 6.67 -6.56
C PRO A 282 15.65 5.40 -7.14
N ALA A 283 15.67 4.32 -6.35
CA ALA A 283 16.37 3.08 -6.69
C ALA A 283 15.93 2.50 -8.04
N ASN A 284 16.79 1.65 -8.64
CA ASN A 284 16.48 0.89 -9.86
C ASN A 284 15.33 -0.14 -9.70
N LYS A 285 14.67 -0.17 -8.53
CA LYS A 285 13.53 -1.03 -8.23
C LYS A 285 12.25 -0.26 -8.53
N TRP A 286 11.32 -0.91 -9.24
CA TRP A 286 10.01 -0.34 -9.56
C TRP A 286 8.97 -0.72 -8.50
N GLU A 287 8.11 0.25 -8.15
CA GLU A 287 6.84 0.09 -7.45
C GLU A 287 5.69 0.26 -8.46
N ASP A 288 4.67 -0.59 -8.36
CA ASP A 288 3.47 -0.60 -9.23
C ASP A 288 3.73 -0.62 -10.75
N ASN A 289 4.97 -1.00 -11.14
CA ASN A 289 5.50 -1.04 -12.50
C ASN A 289 5.56 0.32 -13.23
N GLU A 290 5.45 1.44 -12.50
CA GLU A 290 5.47 2.80 -13.08
C GLU A 290 6.22 3.83 -12.23
N GLU A 291 6.37 3.61 -10.93
CA GLU A 291 7.09 4.52 -10.03
C GLU A 291 8.37 3.85 -9.55
N ARG A 292 9.45 4.61 -9.34
CA ARG A 292 10.65 4.03 -8.72
C ARG A 292 10.47 3.98 -7.20
N ALA A 293 11.03 2.96 -6.56
CA ALA A 293 10.99 2.83 -5.11
C ALA A 293 11.78 3.96 -4.46
N ASP A 294 11.21 4.60 -3.44
CA ASP A 294 11.92 5.62 -2.68
C ASP A 294 12.99 4.95 -1.80
N SER A 295 14.25 5.14 -2.18
CA SER A 295 15.40 4.55 -1.51
C SER A 295 16.00 5.44 -0.44
N ARG A 296 15.39 6.59 -0.12
CA ARG A 296 15.87 7.47 0.94
C ARG A 296 15.75 6.77 2.29
N THR A 297 16.78 6.91 3.12
CA THR A 297 16.78 6.39 4.50
C THR A 297 15.83 7.17 5.41
N THR A 298 15.56 8.43 5.06
CA THR A 298 14.64 9.32 5.78
C THR A 298 13.65 9.92 4.79
N ASN A 299 12.37 9.89 5.14
CA ASN A 299 11.28 10.52 4.40
C ASN A 299 10.30 11.17 5.39
N SER A 300 9.22 11.77 4.87
CA SER A 300 8.18 12.47 5.63
C SER A 300 7.65 11.73 6.87
N TRP A 301 7.64 10.40 6.87
CA TRP A 301 7.16 9.59 8.01
C TRP A 301 8.13 9.56 9.18
N LEU A 302 9.40 9.87 8.94
CA LEU A 302 10.47 9.84 9.94
C LEU A 302 10.89 11.26 10.38
N LEU A 303 10.33 12.29 9.76
CA LEU A 303 10.60 13.68 10.12
C LEU A 303 9.99 14.02 11.49
N ARG A 304 10.76 14.79 12.27
CA ARG A 304 10.27 15.47 13.47
C ARG A 304 9.47 16.71 13.09
N LEU A 305 8.71 17.22 14.05
CA LEU A 305 7.83 18.39 13.84
C LEU A 305 8.58 19.61 13.26
N ASP A 306 9.79 19.87 13.75
CA ASP A 306 10.65 20.98 13.34
C ASP A 306 11.40 20.74 12.01
N GLU A 307 11.35 19.52 11.49
CA GLU A 307 11.99 19.13 10.23
C GLU A 307 11.02 19.20 9.03
N VAL A 308 9.70 19.27 9.28
CA VAL A 308 8.70 19.36 8.21
C VAL A 308 8.72 20.75 7.60
N SER A 309 9.03 20.81 6.29
CA SER A 309 9.06 22.08 5.57
C SER A 309 7.65 22.67 5.40
N ALA A 310 7.54 24.01 5.42
CA ALA A 310 6.28 24.69 5.17
C ALA A 310 5.62 24.31 3.82
N PRO A 311 6.34 24.13 2.70
CA PRO A 311 5.75 23.64 1.46
C PRO A 311 5.13 22.26 1.58
N GLU A 312 5.85 21.32 2.20
CA GLU A 312 5.31 19.97 2.40
C GLU A 312 4.03 20.01 3.24
N MET A 313 4.02 20.80 4.32
CA MET A 313 2.82 21.00 5.13
C MET A 313 1.66 21.60 4.31
N LEU A 314 1.94 22.62 3.49
CA LEU A 314 0.93 23.24 2.63
C LEU A 314 0.42 22.27 1.56
N GLU A 315 1.28 21.50 0.91
CA GLU A 315 0.89 20.49 -0.08
C GLU A 315 -0.05 19.45 0.53
N VAL A 316 0.27 18.95 1.72
CA VAL A 316 -0.58 18.00 2.46
C VAL A 316 -1.95 18.61 2.72
N GLN A 317 -2.02 19.87 3.19
CA GLN A 317 -3.30 20.53 3.44
C GLN A 317 -4.09 20.79 2.16
N LEU A 318 -3.42 21.23 1.09
CA LEU A 318 -4.04 21.50 -0.19
C LEU A 318 -4.66 20.25 -0.79
N VAL A 319 -3.90 19.15 -0.84
CA VAL A 319 -4.34 17.89 -1.45
C VAL A 319 -5.37 17.16 -0.58
N ASN A 320 -5.13 17.02 0.73
CA ASN A 320 -5.91 16.12 1.58
C ASN A 320 -7.15 16.77 2.19
N SER A 321 -7.23 18.12 2.22
CA SER A 321 -8.29 18.84 2.93
C SER A 321 -8.94 19.94 2.07
N VAL A 322 -8.15 20.91 1.58
CA VAL A 322 -8.67 22.08 0.87
C VAL A 322 -9.31 21.71 -0.46
N ALA A 323 -8.64 20.90 -1.28
CA ALA A 323 -9.18 20.49 -2.57
C ALA A 323 -10.46 19.64 -2.45
N PRO A 324 -10.53 18.62 -1.55
CA PRO A 324 -11.79 17.93 -1.26
C PRO A 324 -12.93 18.87 -0.82
N PHE A 325 -12.63 19.84 0.04
CA PHE A 325 -13.60 20.85 0.46
C PHE A 325 -14.12 21.67 -0.74
N LEU A 326 -13.23 22.19 -1.58
CA LEU A 326 -13.61 22.98 -2.76
C LEU A 326 -14.45 22.15 -3.73
N LEU A 327 -14.00 20.94 -4.07
CA LEU A 327 -14.73 20.04 -4.95
C LEU A 327 -16.13 19.75 -4.41
N ASN A 328 -16.27 19.41 -3.12
CA ASN A 328 -17.58 19.15 -2.50
C ASN A 328 -18.49 20.39 -2.52
N SER A 329 -17.94 21.55 -2.16
CA SER A 329 -18.69 22.81 -2.10
C SER A 329 -19.21 23.20 -3.48
N ARG A 330 -18.35 23.13 -4.50
CA ARG A 330 -18.66 23.61 -5.84
C ARG A 330 -19.40 22.62 -6.73
N LEU A 331 -19.16 21.31 -6.57
CA LEU A 331 -19.84 20.27 -7.36
C LEU A 331 -21.18 19.84 -6.75
N LYS A 332 -21.56 20.36 -5.57
CA LYS A 332 -22.88 20.12 -4.96
C LYS A 332 -24.05 20.28 -5.95
N PRO A 333 -24.11 21.30 -6.84
CA PRO A 333 -25.18 21.41 -7.83
C PRO A 333 -25.28 20.17 -8.74
N LEU A 334 -24.16 19.56 -9.15
CA LEU A 334 -24.17 18.34 -9.97
C LEU A 334 -24.69 17.13 -9.20
N LEU A 335 -24.36 17.01 -7.91
CA LEU A 335 -24.98 16.00 -7.05
C LEU A 335 -26.49 16.23 -6.91
N MET A 336 -26.93 17.49 -6.86
CA MET A 336 -28.35 17.81 -6.76
C MET A 336 -29.15 17.55 -8.04
N ARG A 337 -28.50 17.54 -9.21
CA ARG A 337 -29.11 17.20 -10.51
C ARG A 337 -29.24 15.69 -10.76
N SER A 338 -28.57 14.86 -9.96
CA SER A 338 -28.62 13.41 -10.10
C SER A 338 -30.06 12.88 -10.00
N PRO A 339 -30.49 12.00 -10.93
CA PRO A 339 -31.81 11.38 -10.87
C PRO A 339 -31.88 10.26 -9.82
N PHE A 340 -30.76 9.87 -9.22
CA PHE A 340 -30.70 8.78 -8.25
C PHE A 340 -30.92 9.31 -6.84
N ALA A 341 -31.81 8.66 -6.08
CA ALA A 341 -32.05 9.01 -4.68
C ALA A 341 -30.78 8.89 -3.82
N ARG A 342 -30.00 7.83 -4.04
CA ARG A 342 -28.73 7.56 -3.34
C ARG A 342 -27.55 8.14 -4.11
N ARG A 343 -26.85 9.07 -3.46
CA ARG A 343 -25.70 9.82 -3.96
C ARG A 343 -24.64 9.84 -2.86
N PHE A 344 -23.37 9.77 -3.24
CA PHE A 344 -22.31 9.48 -2.29
C PHE A 344 -21.15 10.46 -2.42
N ILE A 345 -20.64 10.89 -1.28
CA ILE A 345 -19.30 11.48 -1.15
C ILE A 345 -18.52 10.53 -0.26
N VAL A 346 -17.41 10.00 -0.76
CA VAL A 346 -16.54 9.05 -0.08
C VAL A 346 -15.19 9.72 0.12
N ASN A 347 -14.82 9.96 1.36
CA ASN A 347 -13.49 10.47 1.72
C ASN A 347 -12.62 9.29 2.16
N VAL A 348 -11.57 9.00 1.40
CA VAL A 348 -10.57 8.02 1.82
C VAL A 348 -9.74 8.65 2.93
N SER A 349 -9.64 7.96 4.07
CA SER A 349 -8.93 8.44 5.26
C SER A 349 -7.95 7.38 5.74
N ALA A 350 -7.13 7.74 6.72
CA ALA A 350 -6.08 6.91 7.28
C ALA A 350 -6.31 6.68 8.78
N MET A 351 -5.75 5.59 9.31
CA MET A 351 -5.89 5.21 10.72
C MET A 351 -5.26 6.24 11.66
N GLU A 352 -4.21 6.90 11.18
CA GLU A 352 -3.45 7.95 11.84
C GLU A 352 -4.30 9.19 12.14
N GLY A 353 -5.41 9.39 11.44
CA GLY A 353 -6.37 10.46 11.71
C GLY A 353 -7.39 10.15 12.82
N GLN A 354 -7.34 8.95 13.43
CA GLN A 354 -8.28 8.53 14.48
C GLN A 354 -7.69 8.77 15.87
N PHE A 355 -8.08 9.88 16.50
CA PHE A 355 -7.64 10.25 17.85
C PHE A 355 -8.52 9.68 18.98
N SER A 356 -9.65 9.05 18.63
CA SER A 356 -10.63 8.51 19.59
C SER A 356 -10.48 7.01 19.89
N ARG A 357 -9.45 6.35 19.35
CA ARG A 357 -9.16 4.93 19.61
C ARG A 357 -8.25 4.76 20.82
N HIS A 358 -8.66 5.27 21.98
CA HIS A 358 -8.08 4.93 23.28
C HIS A 358 -9.16 4.86 24.34
#